data_AF-A0A924GBL6-F1
#
_entry.id   AF-A0A924GBL6-F1
#
_cell.length_a   1.000
_cell.length_b   1.000
_cell.length_c   1.000
_cell.angle_alpha   90.00
_cell.angle_beta   90.00
_cell.angle_gamma   90.00
#
_symmetry.space_group_name_H-M   'P 1'
#
loop_
_entity.id
_entity.type
_entity.pdbx_description
1 polymer ?
#
loop_
_entity_poly.entity_id
_entity_poly.type
_entity_poly.pdbx_seq_one_letter_code
_entity_poly.pdbx_strand_id
1 'polypeptide(L)'
;MHFVLRRVRDRFIGWLPSRIDRRVRVAAWLSLVFQVVLIGTGGAVRLTASGLGCPTWPQCTEGSFVNTPEMGIHGFIEFGNRLLTFVLAAVTIAAFLSVFRFRRQRRDLFRLTLLQGLSIPFQAVLGGITVLTGLNPFVVGAHFAVSIALVGVTTMLVWRV
;
A
#
# COMPACT_ATOMS: atom_id res chain seq x y z
N MET A 1 26.13 -26.10 0.63
CA MET A 1 25.00 -25.14 0.83
C MET A 1 25.21 -23.79 0.14
N HIS A 2 26.37 -23.12 0.28
CA HIS A 2 26.65 -21.81 -0.31
C HIS A 2 26.50 -21.71 -1.85
N PHE A 3 26.85 -22.76 -2.58
CA PHE A 3 26.81 -22.78 -4.05
C PHE A 3 25.38 -22.88 -4.61
N VAL A 4 24.50 -23.66 -3.97
CA VAL A 4 23.08 -23.77 -4.33
C VAL A 4 22.36 -22.44 -4.06
N LEU A 5 22.64 -21.81 -2.92
CA LEU A 5 22.10 -20.48 -2.58
C LEU A 5 22.56 -19.40 -3.56
N ARG A 6 23.83 -19.42 -4.01
CA ARG A 6 24.32 -18.51 -5.06
C ARG A 6 23.60 -18.75 -6.39
N ARG A 7 23.45 -20.00 -6.83
CA ARG A 7 22.78 -20.35 -8.08
C ARG A 7 21.30 -19.96 -8.10
N VAL A 8 20.58 -20.16 -6.99
CA VAL A 8 19.17 -19.75 -6.86
C VAL A 8 19.06 -18.22 -6.86
N ARG A 9 19.93 -17.53 -6.13
CA ARG A 9 19.99 -16.06 -6.10
C ARG A 9 20.27 -15.47 -7.48
N ASP A 10 21.24 -16.02 -8.21
CA ASP A 10 21.64 -15.49 -9.52
C ASP A 10 20.53 -15.73 -10.57
N ARG A 11 19.78 -16.84 -10.43
CA ARG A 11 18.59 -17.12 -11.25
C ARG A 11 17.44 -16.16 -10.93
N PHE A 12 17.15 -15.89 -9.66
CA PHE A 12 16.14 -14.91 -9.23
C PHE A 12 16.47 -13.48 -9.67
N ILE A 13 17.73 -13.08 -9.49
CA ILE A 13 18.21 -11.77 -9.93
C ILE A 13 18.07 -11.62 -11.45
N GLY A 14 18.27 -12.69 -12.21
CA GLY A 14 18.07 -12.73 -13.67
C GLY A 14 16.65 -12.39 -14.15
N TRP A 15 15.62 -12.61 -13.32
CA TRP A 15 14.23 -12.26 -13.65
C TRP A 15 13.91 -10.77 -13.45
N LEU A 16 14.70 -10.07 -12.63
CA LEU A 16 14.51 -8.64 -12.37
C LEU A 16 15.00 -7.79 -13.56
N PRO A 17 14.34 -6.67 -13.87
CA PRO A 17 14.76 -5.76 -14.94
C PRO A 17 16.23 -5.34 -14.81
N SER A 18 16.95 -5.35 -15.92
CA SER A 18 18.35 -4.88 -16.02
C SER A 18 18.46 -3.44 -16.51
N ARG A 19 17.36 -2.86 -16.97
CA ARG A 19 17.18 -1.47 -17.41
C ARG A 19 15.79 -1.00 -17.01
N ILE A 20 15.59 0.32 -16.97
CA ILE A 20 14.26 0.88 -16.73
C ILE A 20 13.46 0.70 -18.02
N ASP A 21 12.63 -0.33 -18.05
CA ASP A 21 11.82 -0.73 -19.19
C ASP A 21 10.32 -0.49 -18.92
N ARG A 22 9.47 -0.95 -19.83
CA ARG A 22 8.01 -0.84 -19.70
C ARG A 22 7.47 -1.46 -18.40
N ARG A 23 8.09 -2.51 -17.87
CA ARG A 23 7.61 -3.19 -16.65
C ARG A 23 7.79 -2.30 -15.42
N VAL A 24 8.95 -1.66 -15.30
CA VAL A 24 9.23 -0.70 -14.22
C VAL A 24 8.26 0.49 -14.28
N ARG A 25 8.04 1.03 -15.49
CA ARG A 25 7.10 2.14 -15.70
C ARG A 25 5.66 1.76 -15.36
N VAL A 26 5.21 0.57 -15.79
CA VAL A 26 3.88 0.06 -15.47
C VAL A 26 3.74 -0.12 -13.96
N ALA A 27 4.73 -0.69 -13.26
CA ALA A 27 4.68 -0.85 -11.81
C ALA A 27 4.58 0.51 -11.07
N ALA A 28 5.31 1.53 -11.52
CA ALA A 28 5.22 2.89 -10.97
C ALA A 28 3.82 3.50 -11.19
N TRP A 29 3.29 3.41 -12.41
CA TRP A 29 1.94 3.91 -12.73
C TRP A 29 0.85 3.16 -11.98
N LEU A 30 0.93 1.83 -11.87
CA LEU A 30 0.00 1.04 -11.06
C LEU A 30 0.06 1.47 -9.60
N SER A 31 1.25 1.71 -9.06
CA SER A 31 1.40 2.20 -7.68
C SER A 31 0.66 3.53 -7.48
N LEU A 32 0.76 4.46 -8.44
CA LEU A 32 0.05 5.74 -8.39
C LEU A 32 -1.47 5.56 -8.50
N VAL A 33 -1.93 4.79 -9.49
CA VAL A 33 -3.36 4.56 -9.73
C VAL A 33 -4.01 3.89 -8.51
N PHE A 34 -3.43 2.80 -8.01
CA PHE A 34 -3.97 2.12 -6.83
C PHE A 34 -3.92 3.00 -5.57
N GLN A 35 -2.88 3.83 -5.40
CA GLN A 35 -2.83 4.78 -4.28
C GLN A 35 -3.97 5.82 -4.37
N VAL A 36 -4.24 6.37 -5.56
CA VAL A 36 -5.33 7.33 -5.77
C VAL A 36 -6.69 6.66 -5.55
N VAL A 37 -6.89 5.45 -6.08
CA VAL A 37 -8.14 4.68 -5.85
C VAL A 37 -8.33 4.37 -4.37
N LEU A 38 -7.27 3.96 -3.65
CA LEU A 38 -7.34 3.69 -2.22
C LEU A 38 -7.72 4.95 -1.42
N ILE A 39 -7.16 6.10 -1.75
CA ILE A 39 -7.51 7.37 -1.09
C ILE A 39 -8.96 7.76 -1.42
N GLY A 40 -9.38 7.62 -2.67
CA GLY A 40 -10.76 7.91 -3.09
C GLY A 40 -11.80 7.02 -2.39
N THR A 41 -11.52 5.72 -2.29
CA THR A 41 -12.37 4.77 -1.56
C THR A 41 -12.34 5.01 -0.05
N GLY A 42 -11.22 5.42 0.53
CA GLY A 42 -11.16 5.91 1.91
C GLY A 42 -12.01 7.18 2.13
N GLY A 43 -12.03 8.10 1.17
CA GLY A 43 -12.96 9.24 1.16
C GLY A 43 -14.42 8.79 1.14
N ALA A 44 -14.75 7.77 0.33
CA ALA A 44 -16.09 7.18 0.29
C ALA A 44 -16.46 6.54 1.63
N VAL A 45 -15.54 5.82 2.30
CA VAL A 45 -15.76 5.26 3.66
C VAL A 45 -16.19 6.38 4.62
N ARG A 46 -15.51 7.53 4.59
CA ARG A 46 -15.87 8.68 5.44
C ARG A 46 -17.21 9.30 5.06
N LEU A 47 -17.44 9.58 3.79
CA LEU A 47 -18.66 10.26 3.29
C LEU A 47 -19.92 9.40 3.42
N THR A 48 -19.77 8.08 3.47
CA THR A 48 -20.87 7.12 3.70
C THR A 48 -21.05 6.75 5.17
N ALA A 49 -20.34 7.41 6.09
CA ALA A 49 -20.33 7.10 7.52
C ALA A 49 -19.92 5.64 7.86
N SER A 50 -19.17 4.99 6.97
CA SER A 50 -18.78 3.58 7.09
C SER A 50 -17.47 3.38 7.84
N GLY A 51 -16.90 4.41 8.48
CA GLY A 51 -15.57 4.34 9.11
C GLY A 51 -15.46 3.43 10.34
N LEU A 52 -16.59 2.94 10.86
CA LEU A 52 -16.68 1.92 11.92
C LEU A 52 -17.48 0.69 11.45
N GLY A 53 -17.53 0.45 10.14
CA GLY A 53 -18.12 -0.75 9.56
C GLY A 53 -17.36 -2.03 9.97
N CYS A 54 -16.06 -1.94 10.20
CA CYS A 54 -15.25 -2.92 10.93
C CYS A 54 -14.82 -2.27 12.28
N PRO A 55 -15.57 -2.47 13.37
CA PRO A 55 -15.36 -1.71 14.62
C PRO A 55 -14.07 -2.06 15.37
N THR A 56 -13.36 -3.12 14.98
CA THR A 56 -12.08 -3.51 15.60
C THR A 56 -10.94 -3.45 14.59
N TRP A 57 -9.71 -3.61 15.11
CA TRP A 57 -8.49 -3.75 14.31
C TRP A 57 -7.46 -4.54 15.12
N PRO A 58 -6.70 -5.51 14.56
CA PRO A 58 -6.59 -5.87 13.14
C PRO A 58 -7.69 -6.81 12.63
N GLN A 59 -8.49 -7.38 13.53
CA GLN A 59 -9.74 -8.04 13.14
C GLN A 59 -10.72 -7.02 12.57
N CYS A 60 -11.73 -7.47 11.84
CA CYS A 60 -12.78 -6.58 11.35
C CYS A 60 -13.90 -6.45 12.40
N THR A 61 -14.27 -7.56 13.03
CA THR A 61 -15.14 -7.62 14.21
C THR A 61 -14.59 -8.65 15.20
N GLU A 62 -15.14 -8.72 16.40
CA GLU A 62 -14.70 -9.69 17.41
C GLU A 62 -14.77 -11.13 16.86
N GLY A 63 -13.62 -11.81 16.87
CA GLY A 63 -13.52 -13.19 16.40
C GLY A 63 -13.47 -13.37 14.88
N SER A 64 -13.50 -12.29 14.07
CA SER A 64 -13.42 -12.40 12.61
C SER A 64 -12.52 -11.34 11.97
N PHE A 65 -11.60 -11.79 11.10
CA PHE A 65 -10.76 -10.93 10.27
C PHE A 65 -11.47 -10.42 9.00
N VAL A 66 -12.65 -10.95 8.68
CA VAL A 66 -13.43 -10.60 7.50
C VAL A 66 -14.79 -10.03 7.87
N ASN A 67 -15.37 -9.27 6.95
CA ASN A 67 -16.74 -8.78 7.09
C ASN A 67 -17.73 -9.94 7.21
N THR A 68 -18.70 -9.82 8.12
CA THR A 68 -19.84 -10.74 8.23
C THR A 68 -21.12 -10.09 7.68
N PRO A 69 -22.11 -10.88 7.23
CA PRO A 69 -23.35 -10.34 6.67
C PRO A 69 -24.12 -9.39 7.62
N GLU A 70 -24.01 -9.61 8.93
CA GLU A 70 -24.73 -8.87 9.97
C GLU A 70 -24.28 -7.41 10.08
N MET A 71 -23.06 -7.10 9.62
CA MET A 71 -22.52 -5.74 9.62
C MET A 71 -23.05 -4.87 8.47
N GLY A 72 -23.80 -5.47 7.55
CA GLY A 72 -24.46 -4.78 6.45
C GLY A 72 -23.50 -4.05 5.50
N ILE A 73 -24.03 -3.07 4.78
CA ILE A 73 -23.30 -2.38 3.71
C ILE A 73 -22.07 -1.61 4.21
N HIS A 74 -22.13 -1.03 5.41
CA HIS A 74 -21.02 -0.27 5.99
C HIS A 74 -19.79 -1.15 6.25
N GLY A 75 -20.02 -2.38 6.71
CA GLY A 75 -18.97 -3.37 6.87
C GLY A 75 -18.28 -3.71 5.55
N PHE A 76 -19.04 -3.94 4.48
CA PHE A 76 -18.48 -4.18 3.14
C PHE A 76 -17.68 -2.99 2.61
N ILE A 77 -18.14 -1.76 2.83
CA ILE A 77 -17.45 -0.54 2.39
C ILE A 77 -16.11 -0.40 3.10
N GLU A 78 -16.06 -0.53 4.44
CA GLU A 78 -14.79 -0.40 5.17
C GLU A 78 -13.84 -1.58 4.88
N PHE A 79 -14.36 -2.80 4.91
CA PHE A 79 -13.57 -3.99 4.64
C PHE A 79 -13.00 -3.98 3.20
N GLY A 80 -13.76 -3.49 2.22
CA GLY A 80 -13.29 -3.29 0.86
C GLY A 80 -12.07 -2.36 0.78
N ASN A 81 -12.09 -1.25 1.53
CA ASN A 81 -10.94 -0.35 1.62
C ASN A 81 -9.73 -1.02 2.31
N ARG A 82 -9.96 -1.84 3.35
CA ARG A 82 -8.90 -2.65 3.98
C ARG A 82 -8.29 -3.64 2.97
N LEU A 83 -9.11 -4.30 2.14
CA LEU A 83 -8.65 -5.22 1.09
C LEU A 83 -7.81 -4.52 0.00
N LEU A 84 -8.22 -3.34 -0.44
CA LEU A 84 -7.45 -2.54 -1.42
C LEU A 84 -6.05 -2.18 -0.90
N THR A 85 -5.87 -2.03 0.41
CA THR A 85 -4.56 -1.79 1.02
C THR A 85 -3.59 -2.96 0.75
N PHE A 86 -4.08 -4.21 0.79
CA PHE A 86 -3.25 -5.38 0.46
C PHE A 86 -2.93 -5.47 -1.03
N VAL A 87 -3.85 -5.05 -1.90
CA VAL A 87 -3.58 -4.95 -3.34
C VAL A 87 -2.48 -3.92 -3.60
N LEU A 88 -2.57 -2.75 -2.99
CA LEU A 88 -1.52 -1.73 -3.06
C LEU A 88 -0.20 -2.24 -2.47
N ALA A 89 -0.23 -3.04 -1.39
CA ALA A 89 0.97 -3.68 -0.84
C ALA A 89 1.65 -4.59 -1.87
N ALA A 90 0.89 -5.43 -2.56
CA ALA A 90 1.45 -6.30 -3.60
C ALA A 90 2.06 -5.50 -4.75
N VAL A 91 1.38 -4.43 -5.19
CA VAL A 91 1.85 -3.55 -6.28
C VAL A 91 3.14 -2.82 -5.89
N THR A 92 3.22 -2.27 -4.68
CA THR A 92 4.42 -1.52 -4.22
C THR A 92 5.59 -2.44 -3.94
N ILE A 93 5.36 -3.67 -3.46
CA ILE A 93 6.38 -4.71 -3.36
C ILE A 93 6.92 -5.05 -4.75
N ALA A 94 6.04 -5.26 -5.74
CA ALA A 94 6.46 -5.52 -7.11
C ALA A 94 7.28 -4.35 -7.68
N ALA A 95 6.88 -3.10 -7.43
CA ALA A 95 7.62 -1.91 -7.83
C ALA A 95 9.01 -1.85 -7.19
N PHE A 96 9.11 -2.09 -5.87
CA PHE A 96 10.38 -2.15 -5.15
C PHE A 96 11.32 -3.24 -5.68
N LEU A 97 10.79 -4.45 -5.90
CA LEU A 97 11.56 -5.56 -6.46
C LEU A 97 12.06 -5.22 -7.88
N SER A 98 11.22 -4.57 -8.70
CA SER A 98 11.58 -4.17 -10.08
C SER A 98 12.78 -3.23 -10.14
N VAL A 99 13.02 -2.43 -9.09
CA VAL A 99 14.14 -1.49 -9.01
C VAL A 99 15.30 -1.97 -8.13
N PHE A 100 15.19 -3.15 -7.52
CA PHE A 100 16.17 -3.65 -6.55
C PHE A 100 17.59 -3.79 -7.13
N ARG A 101 17.72 -4.17 -8.40
CA ARG A 101 19.02 -4.24 -9.09
C ARG A 101 19.68 -2.86 -9.24
N PHE A 102 18.88 -1.79 -9.28
CA PHE A 102 19.34 -0.42 -9.44
C PHE A 102 19.69 0.28 -8.12
N ARG A 103 19.64 -0.42 -6.97
CA ARG A 103 19.86 0.17 -5.63
C ARG A 103 21.16 0.96 -5.46
N ARG A 104 22.18 0.73 -6.31
CA ARG A 104 23.44 1.49 -6.31
C ARG A 104 23.47 2.60 -7.35
N GLN A 105 22.89 2.38 -8.54
CA GLN A 105 22.92 3.33 -9.67
C GLN A 105 21.79 4.37 -9.62
N ARG A 106 20.58 3.97 -9.20
CA ARG A 106 19.37 4.79 -9.10
C ARG A 106 18.81 4.75 -7.70
N ARG A 107 19.59 5.33 -6.76
CA ARG A 107 19.23 5.43 -5.35
C ARG A 107 17.94 6.23 -5.14
N ASP A 108 17.62 7.14 -6.06
CA ASP A 108 16.36 7.87 -6.12
C ASP A 108 15.17 6.91 -6.22
N LEU A 109 15.13 6.04 -7.23
CA LEU A 109 14.04 5.09 -7.45
C LEU A 109 13.93 4.06 -6.32
N PHE A 110 15.08 3.59 -5.82
CA PHE A 110 15.13 2.65 -4.71
C PHE A 110 14.55 3.27 -3.42
N ARG A 111 14.91 4.52 -3.09
CA ARG A 111 14.39 5.21 -1.90
C ARG A 111 12.90 5.52 -2.02
N LEU A 112 12.44 5.96 -3.20
CA LEU A 112 11.02 6.25 -3.43
C LEU A 112 10.14 4.99 -3.27
N THR A 113 10.53 3.88 -3.89
CA THR A 113 9.80 2.61 -3.77
C THR A 113 9.91 1.99 -2.37
N LEU A 114 11.05 2.13 -1.70
CA LEU A 114 11.20 1.70 -0.31
C LEU A 114 10.31 2.52 0.63
N LEU A 115 10.30 3.85 0.49
CA LEU A 115 9.43 4.74 1.26
C LEU A 115 7.96 4.37 1.05
N GLN A 116 7.56 4.09 -0.19
CA GLN A 116 6.21 3.68 -0.51
C GLN A 116 5.84 2.30 0.07
N GLY A 117 6.76 1.34 0.06
CA GLY A 117 6.54 0.04 0.70
C GLY A 117 6.42 0.14 2.22
N LEU A 118 7.28 0.94 2.87
CA LEU A 118 7.27 1.15 4.32
C LEU A 118 6.10 2.02 4.80
N SER A 119 5.55 2.87 3.93
CA SER A 119 4.41 3.71 4.31
C SER A 119 3.11 2.92 4.46
N ILE A 120 2.97 1.77 3.81
CA ILE A 120 1.78 0.92 3.91
C ILE A 120 1.55 0.38 5.32
N PRO A 121 2.51 -0.32 5.98
CA PRO A 121 2.30 -0.76 7.36
C PRO A 121 2.13 0.43 8.31
N PHE A 122 2.83 1.54 8.07
CA PHE A 122 2.63 2.76 8.85
C PHE A 122 1.19 3.30 8.74
N GLN A 123 0.66 3.41 7.52
CA GLN A 123 -0.72 3.84 7.29
C GLN A 123 -1.74 2.84 7.82
N ALA A 124 -1.49 1.53 7.69
CA ALA A 124 -2.37 0.51 8.24
C ALA A 124 -2.51 0.65 9.76
N VAL A 125 -1.40 0.92 10.47
CA VAL A 125 -1.43 1.22 11.91
C VAL A 125 -2.19 2.51 12.20
N LEU A 126 -1.90 3.59 11.47
CA LEU A 126 -2.59 4.88 11.66
C LEU A 126 -4.10 4.79 11.39
N GLY A 127 -4.50 3.98 10.41
CA GLY A 127 -5.91 3.65 10.12
C GLY A 127 -6.53 2.78 11.21
N GLY A 128 -5.79 1.80 11.73
CA GLY A 128 -6.22 1.02 12.91
C GLY A 128 -6.45 1.89 14.13
N ILE A 129 -5.56 2.84 14.42
CA ILE A 129 -5.73 3.82 15.50
C ILE A 129 -6.98 4.67 15.25
N THR A 130 -7.27 5.04 14.01
CA THR A 130 -8.49 5.79 13.65
C THR A 130 -9.75 5.03 14.08
N VAL A 131 -9.81 3.72 13.85
CA VAL A 131 -10.93 2.86 14.28
C VAL A 131 -10.98 2.76 15.81
N LEU A 132 -9.85 2.43 16.44
CA LEU A 132 -9.76 2.22 17.89
C LEU A 132 -10.03 3.50 18.72
N THR A 133 -9.87 4.67 18.12
CA THR A 133 -10.16 5.97 18.75
C THR A 133 -11.54 6.52 18.38
N GLY A 134 -12.39 5.73 17.72
CA GLY A 134 -13.74 6.14 17.36
C GLY A 134 -13.77 7.29 16.35
N LEU A 135 -12.89 7.24 15.34
CA LEU A 135 -12.75 8.25 14.28
C LEU A 135 -12.28 9.62 14.77
N ASN A 136 -11.34 9.66 15.72
CA ASN A 136 -10.74 10.90 16.19
C ASN A 136 -10.27 11.77 15.00
N PRO A 137 -10.80 13.01 14.84
CA PRO A 137 -10.61 13.80 13.64
C PRO A 137 -9.15 14.18 13.38
N PHE A 138 -8.32 14.29 14.43
CA PHE A 138 -6.89 14.55 14.27
C PHE A 138 -6.16 13.34 13.67
N VAL A 139 -6.54 12.12 14.07
CA VAL A 139 -5.94 10.88 13.54
C VAL A 139 -6.41 10.65 12.10
N VAL A 140 -7.71 10.82 11.82
CA VAL A 140 -8.27 10.77 10.46
C VAL A 140 -7.56 11.79 9.55
N GLY A 141 -7.43 13.03 10.02
CA GLY A 141 -6.77 14.11 9.29
C GLY A 141 -5.30 13.83 9.04
N ALA A 142 -4.57 13.32 10.03
CA ALA A 142 -3.18 12.91 9.87
C ALA A 142 -3.03 11.77 8.86
N HIS A 143 -3.88 10.75 8.93
CA HIS A 143 -3.91 9.64 8.00
C HIS A 143 -4.07 10.12 6.54
N PHE A 144 -5.04 11.02 6.33
CA PHE A 144 -5.28 11.63 5.02
C PHE A 144 -4.11 12.51 4.56
N ALA A 145 -3.57 13.37 5.42
CA ALA A 145 -2.46 14.25 5.08
C ALA A 145 -1.21 13.47 4.65
N VAL A 146 -0.87 12.40 5.38
CA VAL A 146 0.23 11.50 4.99
C VAL A 146 -0.09 10.83 3.65
N SER A 147 -1.34 10.43 3.40
CA SER A 147 -1.74 9.82 2.12
C SER A 147 -1.53 10.76 0.94
N ILE A 148 -1.86 12.05 1.09
CA ILE A 148 -1.60 13.06 0.07
C ILE A 148 -0.10 13.27 -0.18
N ALA A 149 0.72 13.30 0.89
CA ALA A 149 2.17 13.38 0.73
C ALA A 149 2.73 12.16 -0.04
N LEU A 150 2.19 10.97 0.21
CA LEU A 150 2.57 9.73 -0.49
C LEU A 150 2.16 9.73 -1.97
N VAL A 151 1.06 10.39 -2.34
CA VAL A 151 0.74 10.63 -3.76
C VAL A 151 1.84 11.47 -4.40
N GLY A 152 2.33 12.53 -3.75
CA GLY A 152 3.46 13.32 -4.23
C GLY A 152 4.73 12.48 -4.44
N VAL A 153 5.08 11.63 -3.47
CA VAL A 153 6.21 10.68 -3.58
C VAL A 153 6.03 9.73 -4.77
N THR A 154 4.82 9.20 -4.97
CA THR A 154 4.53 8.24 -6.03
C THR A 154 4.51 8.91 -7.41
N THR A 155 4.00 10.14 -7.50
CA THR A 155 4.10 10.96 -8.71
C THR A 155 5.55 11.26 -9.07
N MET A 156 6.40 11.53 -8.08
CA MET A 156 7.84 11.68 -8.30
C MET A 156 8.47 10.38 -8.81
N LEU A 157 8.05 9.21 -8.32
CA LEU A 157 8.49 7.92 -8.85
C LEU A 157 8.12 7.78 -10.33
N VAL A 158 6.86 8.05 -10.68
CA VAL A 158 6.37 8.01 -12.07
C VAL A 158 7.15 8.96 -12.99
N TRP A 159 7.50 10.16 -12.50
CA TRP A 159 8.28 11.13 -13.27
C TRP A 159 9.74 10.69 -13.54
N ARG A 160 10.30 9.83 -12.67
CA ARG A 160 11.73 9.47 -12.69
C ARG A 160 12.03 8.16 -13.43
N VAL A 161 11.01 7.39 -13.82
CA VAL A 161 11.10 6.11 -14.57
C VAL A 161 10.94 6.28 -16.08
#